data_AF-A0A3P9NEB1-F1
#
_entry.id   AF-A0A3P9NEB1-F1
#
_cell.length_a   1.000
_cell.length_b   1.000
_cell.length_c   1.000
_cell.angle_alpha   90.00
_cell.angle_beta   90.00
_cell.angle_gamma   90.00
#
_symmetry.space_group_name_H-M   'P 1'
#
loop_
_entity.id
_entity.type
_entity.pdbx_description
1 polymer ?
#
loop_
_entity_poly.entity_id
_entity_poly.type
_entity_poly.pdbx_seq_one_letter_code
_entity_poly.pdbx_strand_id
1 'polypeptide(L)'
;MSTERERDAKEYLEQHKIFELMDNMTSMLLFYRPENPKEFLIEQLELLKVSRESGMRGPNLFDNSNLTALYGIMDPANQKYISFAQYKQALTMLGIKDINPNPEGRAQDKISHESFKAEA
;
A
#
# COMPACT_ATOMS: atom_id res chain seq x y z
N MET A 1 -17.22 -1.55 29.59
CA MET A 1 -18.10 -1.71 28.41
C MET A 1 -18.08 -0.39 27.69
N SER A 2 -17.70 -0.35 26.42
CA SER A 2 -17.71 0.88 25.64
C SER A 2 -19.14 1.43 25.56
N THR A 3 -19.31 2.74 25.63
CA THR A 3 -20.63 3.36 25.49
C THR A 3 -21.16 3.17 24.06
N GLU A 4 -22.48 3.21 23.88
CA GLU A 4 -23.10 3.10 22.55
C GLU A 4 -22.51 4.13 21.56
N ARG A 5 -22.26 5.36 22.02
CA ARG A 5 -21.59 6.41 21.25
C ARG A 5 -20.17 6.07 20.82
N GLU A 6 -19.41 5.39 21.67
CA GLU A 6 -18.04 4.97 21.34
C GLU A 6 -18.04 3.88 20.27
N ARG A 7 -19.03 2.97 20.31
CA ARG A 7 -19.18 1.94 19.27
C ARG A 7 -19.55 2.57 17.93
N ASP A 8 -20.53 3.45 17.92
CA ASP A 8 -21.01 4.09 16.69
C ASP A 8 -19.89 4.95 16.04
N ALA A 9 -19.11 5.67 16.85
CA ALA A 9 -17.96 6.42 16.36
C ALA A 9 -16.89 5.49 15.76
N LYS A 10 -16.61 4.36 16.41
CA LYS A 10 -15.65 3.38 15.91
C LYS A 10 -16.10 2.77 14.58
N GLU A 11 -17.36 2.36 14.49
CA GLU A 11 -17.93 1.81 13.25
C GLU A 11 -17.85 2.81 12.10
N TYR A 12 -18.15 4.09 12.35
CA TYR A 12 -18.00 5.14 11.34
C TYR A 12 -16.55 5.26 10.84
N LEU A 13 -15.58 5.30 11.74
CA LEU A 13 -14.16 5.43 11.36
C LEU A 13 -13.66 4.21 10.57
N GLU A 14 -14.09 3.00 10.95
CA GLU A 14 -13.74 1.75 10.24
C GLU A 14 -14.41 1.67 8.87
N GLN A 15 -15.72 1.96 8.78
CA GLN A 15 -16.47 1.94 7.52
C GLN A 15 -15.87 2.90 6.48
N HIS A 16 -15.42 4.06 6.93
CA HIS A 16 -14.83 5.09 6.08
C HIS A 16 -13.31 4.95 5.93
N LYS A 17 -12.69 3.90 6.47
CA LYS A 17 -11.23 3.63 6.43
C LYS A 17 -10.38 4.84 6.87
N ILE A 18 -10.86 5.57 7.88
CA ILE A 18 -10.23 6.81 8.33
C ILE A 18 -8.89 6.51 9.00
N PHE A 19 -8.77 5.38 9.72
CA PHE A 19 -7.51 4.99 10.34
C PHE A 19 -6.43 4.73 9.28
N GLU A 20 -6.76 4.00 8.21
CA GLU A 20 -5.84 3.71 7.11
C GLU A 20 -5.40 4.98 6.37
N LEU A 21 -6.32 5.94 6.20
CA LEU A 21 -5.98 7.25 5.62
C LEU A 21 -4.95 7.98 6.50
N MET A 22 -5.19 8.03 7.81
CA MET A 22 -4.30 8.69 8.75
C MET A 22 -2.93 7.99 8.86
N ASP A 23 -2.89 6.66 8.86
CA ASP A 23 -1.66 5.87 8.84
C ASP A 23 -0.83 6.16 7.57
N ASN A 24 -1.48 6.27 6.42
CA ASN A 24 -0.80 6.60 5.16
C ASN A 24 -0.26 8.03 5.19
N MET A 25 -1.09 9.02 5.57
CA MET A 25 -0.70 10.43 5.66
C MET A 25 0.48 10.64 6.62
N THR A 26 0.46 9.98 7.79
CA THR A 26 1.57 10.06 8.75
C THR A 26 2.83 9.38 8.23
N SER A 27 2.71 8.24 7.55
CA SER A 27 3.84 7.56 6.91
C SER A 27 4.48 8.44 5.82
N MET A 28 3.68 9.11 4.99
CA MET A 28 4.17 10.05 3.97
C MET A 28 4.93 11.23 4.60
N LEU A 29 4.43 11.79 5.69
CA LEU A 29 5.13 12.86 6.41
C LEU A 29 6.48 12.41 6.98
N LEU A 30 6.54 11.21 7.57
CA LEU A 30 7.77 10.67 8.13
C LEU A 30 8.82 10.37 7.06
N PHE A 31 8.38 9.93 5.89
CA PHE A 31 9.22 9.59 4.76
C PHE A 31 9.74 10.83 4.03
N TYR A 32 8.85 11.68 3.53
CA TYR A 32 9.22 12.83 2.68
C TYR A 32 9.74 14.02 3.49
N ARG A 33 9.35 14.14 4.77
CA ARG A 33 9.73 15.25 5.66
C ARG A 33 9.66 16.63 4.98
N PRO A 34 8.52 16.99 4.39
CA PRO A 34 8.37 18.24 3.66
C PRO A 34 8.56 19.46 4.58
N GLU A 35 9.05 20.57 4.03
CA GLU A 35 9.20 21.83 4.78
C GLU A 35 7.85 22.37 5.28
N ASN A 36 6.78 22.17 4.49
CA ASN A 36 5.41 22.56 4.83
C ASN A 36 4.47 21.33 4.93
N PRO A 37 4.43 20.62 6.06
CA PRO A 37 3.65 19.39 6.23
C PRO A 37 2.17 19.51 5.92
N LYS A 38 1.53 20.62 6.31
CA LYS A 38 0.09 20.81 6.11
C LYS A 38 -0.27 20.98 4.64
N GLU A 39 0.52 21.78 3.93
CA GLU A 39 0.34 22.02 2.49
C GLU A 39 0.52 20.71 1.71
N PHE A 40 1.60 19.98 2.00
CA PHE A 40 1.83 18.65 1.44
C PHE A 40 0.63 17.70 1.65
N LEU A 41 0.09 17.63 2.88
CA LEU A 41 -1.07 16.77 3.15
C LEU A 41 -2.33 17.20 2.38
N ILE A 42 -2.54 18.51 2.17
CA ILE A 42 -3.65 19.02 1.37
C ILE A 42 -3.50 18.54 -0.08
N GLU A 43 -2.32 18.70 -0.67
CA GLU A 43 -2.04 18.22 -2.03
C GLU A 43 -2.27 16.71 -2.18
N GLN A 44 -1.83 15.90 -1.21
CA GLN A 44 -2.07 14.45 -1.24
C GLN A 44 -3.57 14.12 -1.17
N LEU A 45 -4.35 14.85 -0.37
CA LEU A 45 -5.81 14.65 -0.30
C LEU A 45 -6.52 15.09 -1.59
N GLU A 46 -6.06 16.16 -2.24
CA GLU A 46 -6.56 16.60 -3.54
C GLU A 46 -6.29 15.56 -4.63
N LEU A 47 -5.06 15.02 -4.68
CA LEU A 47 -4.71 13.92 -5.58
C LEU A 47 -5.57 12.68 -5.32
N LEU A 48 -5.80 12.32 -4.05
CA LEU A 48 -6.69 11.21 -3.69
C LEU A 48 -8.12 11.45 -4.19
N LYS A 49 -8.64 12.66 -4.06
CA LYS A 49 -9.98 13.03 -4.57
C LYS A 49 -10.07 12.87 -6.08
N VAL A 50 -9.09 13.39 -6.83
CA VAL A 50 -9.04 13.28 -8.30
C VAL A 50 -8.93 11.82 -8.73
N SER A 51 -8.14 11.02 -8.03
CA SER A 51 -7.96 9.59 -8.32
C SER A 51 -9.26 8.79 -8.17
N ARG A 52 -10.08 9.11 -7.16
CA ARG A 52 -11.40 8.52 -6.95
C ARG A 52 -12.38 8.85 -8.08
N GLU A 53 -12.34 10.08 -8.61
CA GLU A 53 -13.24 10.53 -9.67
C GLU A 53 -12.82 10.02 -11.06
N SER A 54 -11.51 9.86 -11.29
CA SER A 54 -10.94 9.41 -12.57
C SER A 54 -10.74 7.90 -12.68
N GLY A 55 -10.85 7.15 -11.58
CA GLY A 55 -10.50 5.73 -11.52
C GLY A 55 -8.99 5.46 -11.62
N MET A 56 -8.16 6.51 -11.61
CA MET A 56 -6.71 6.39 -11.59
C MET A 56 -6.23 6.00 -10.19
N ARG A 57 -5.03 5.42 -10.11
CA ARG A 57 -4.40 5.03 -8.84
C ARG A 57 -4.10 6.30 -8.03
N GLY A 58 -4.59 6.36 -6.79
CA GLY A 58 -4.35 7.48 -5.89
C GLY A 58 -2.90 7.59 -5.42
N PRO A 59 -2.55 8.68 -4.72
CA PRO A 59 -1.24 8.84 -4.13
C PRO A 59 -0.96 7.68 -3.18
N ASN A 60 0.11 6.95 -3.46
CA ASN A 60 0.59 5.84 -2.65
C ASN A 60 2.03 6.15 -2.26
N LEU A 61 2.38 5.92 -1.00
CA LEU A 61 3.75 6.02 -0.51
C LEU A 61 4.70 5.12 -1.31
N PHE A 62 4.18 4.02 -1.84
CA PHE A 62 4.92 3.09 -2.67
C PHE A 62 4.73 3.43 -4.14
N ASP A 63 5.65 4.24 -4.67
CA ASP A 63 5.75 4.45 -6.11
C ASP A 63 6.52 3.28 -6.78
N ASN A 64 6.62 3.31 -8.11
CA ASN A 64 7.35 2.28 -8.87
C ASN A 64 8.83 2.13 -8.45
N SER A 65 9.46 3.18 -7.92
CA SER A 65 10.83 3.13 -7.43
C SER A 65 10.92 2.36 -6.11
N ASN A 66 9.97 2.57 -5.18
CA ASN A 66 9.88 1.81 -3.93
C ASN A 66 9.59 0.32 -4.20
N LEU A 67 8.69 0.02 -5.16
CA LEU A 67 8.40 -1.36 -5.57
C LEU A 67 9.62 -2.03 -6.21
N THR A 68 10.39 -1.30 -7.02
CA THR A 68 11.61 -1.83 -7.64
C THR A 68 12.68 -2.11 -6.58
N ALA A 69 12.83 -1.23 -5.59
CA ALA A 69 13.75 -1.43 -4.48
C ALA A 69 13.34 -2.64 -3.61
N LEU A 70 12.05 -2.77 -3.27
CA LEU A 70 11.53 -3.91 -2.51
C LEU A 70 11.74 -5.22 -3.28
N TYR A 71 11.49 -5.23 -4.59
CA TYR A 71 11.75 -6.39 -5.43
C TYR A 71 13.25 -6.77 -5.44
N GLY A 72 14.15 -5.78 -5.51
CA GLY A 72 15.60 -6.02 -5.41
C GLY A 72 16.04 -6.59 -4.06
N ILE A 73 15.37 -6.22 -2.96
CA ILE A 73 15.60 -6.83 -1.64
C ILE A 73 15.14 -8.29 -1.62
N MET A 74 14.05 -8.60 -2.33
CA MET A 74 13.46 -9.95 -2.36
C MET A 74 14.12 -10.89 -3.38
N ASP A 75 14.73 -10.35 -4.43
CA ASP A 75 15.50 -11.07 -5.45
C ASP A 75 16.95 -10.54 -5.55
N PRO A 76 17.79 -10.76 -4.52
CA PRO A 76 19.17 -10.29 -4.50
C PRO A 76 20.04 -10.95 -5.56
N ALA A 77 19.63 -12.11 -6.07
CA ALA A 77 20.31 -12.85 -7.14
C ALA A 77 19.87 -12.39 -8.55
N ASN A 78 18.95 -11.42 -8.66
CA ASN A 78 18.40 -10.89 -9.91
C ASN A 78 17.91 -12.00 -10.88
N GLN A 79 17.26 -13.02 -10.31
CA GLN A 79 16.71 -14.16 -11.02
C GLN A 79 15.44 -13.79 -11.82
N LYS A 80 14.89 -12.60 -11.58
CA LYS A 80 13.64 -12.05 -12.14
C LYS A 80 12.38 -12.77 -11.66
N TYR A 81 12.47 -13.52 -10.57
CA TYR A 81 11.34 -14.16 -9.90
C TYR A 81 11.55 -14.19 -8.40
N ILE A 82 10.45 -14.20 -7.64
CA ILE A 82 10.41 -14.39 -6.20
C ILE A 82 9.52 -15.58 -5.85
N SER A 83 9.81 -16.25 -4.74
CA SER A 83 8.94 -17.31 -4.20
C SER A 83 7.61 -16.74 -3.69
N PHE A 84 6.59 -17.59 -3.56
CA PHE A 84 5.30 -17.20 -2.98
C PHE A 84 5.43 -16.69 -1.54
N ALA A 85 6.36 -17.26 -0.76
CA ALA A 85 6.63 -16.79 0.60
C ALA A 85 7.15 -15.34 0.60
N GLN A 86 8.09 -15.03 -0.29
CA GLN A 86 8.63 -13.68 -0.47
C GLN A 86 7.56 -12.73 -1.01
N TYR A 87 6.80 -13.13 -2.04
CA TYR A 87 5.69 -12.34 -2.57
C TYR A 87 4.69 -11.95 -1.47
N LYS A 88 4.27 -12.90 -0.63
CA LYS A 88 3.36 -12.64 0.48
C LYS A 88 3.97 -11.68 1.50
N GLN A 89 5.23 -11.89 1.87
CA GLN A 89 5.95 -11.02 2.81
C GLN A 89 6.12 -9.60 2.26
N ALA A 90 6.42 -9.45 0.97
CA ALA A 90 6.56 -8.15 0.31
C ALA A 90 5.24 -7.39 0.31
N LEU A 91 4.15 -8.02 -0.11
CA LEU A 91 2.81 -7.40 -0.07
C LEU A 91 2.37 -7.04 1.36
N THR A 92 2.73 -7.89 2.33
CA THR A 92 2.46 -7.60 3.75
C THR A 92 3.26 -6.38 4.24
N MET A 93 4.53 -6.24 3.83
CA MET A 93 5.34 -5.04 4.13
C MET A 93 4.76 -3.77 3.48
N LEU A 94 4.08 -3.91 2.34
CA LEU A 94 3.35 -2.82 1.68
C LEU A 94 1.98 -2.54 2.33
N GLY A 95 1.59 -3.28 3.37
CA GLY A 95 0.31 -3.14 4.04
C GLY A 95 -0.89 -3.72 3.29
N ILE A 96 -0.64 -4.49 2.22
CA ILE A 96 -1.69 -5.14 1.41
C ILE A 96 -2.16 -6.40 2.16
N LYS A 97 -3.43 -6.37 2.60
CA LYS A 97 -4.05 -7.45 3.39
C LYS A 97 -4.75 -8.50 2.52
N ASP A 98 -5.33 -8.08 1.41
CA ASP A 98 -6.01 -8.96 0.45
C ASP A 98 -5.03 -9.40 -0.63
N ILE A 99 -4.26 -10.46 -0.31
CA ILE A 99 -3.25 -11.02 -1.21
C ILE A 99 -3.89 -12.14 -2.04
N ASN A 100 -3.74 -12.08 -3.36
CA ASN A 100 -4.13 -13.12 -4.29
C ASN A 100 -3.49 -14.44 -3.87
N PRO A 101 -4.30 -15.47 -3.54
CA PRO A 101 -3.74 -16.74 -3.17
C PRO A 101 -3.03 -17.40 -4.35
N ASN A 102 -3.43 -17.15 -5.60
CA ASN A 102 -2.89 -17.84 -6.78
C ASN A 102 -2.35 -16.88 -7.86
N PRO A 103 -1.25 -16.15 -7.61
CA PRO A 103 -0.61 -15.32 -8.61
C PRO A 103 0.00 -16.17 -9.73
N GLU A 104 0.17 -15.56 -10.91
CA GLU A 104 0.88 -16.19 -12.01
C GLU A 104 2.31 -16.58 -11.59
N GLY A 105 2.72 -17.79 -11.95
CA GLY A 105 4.02 -18.36 -11.53
C GLY A 105 4.00 -19.11 -10.19
N ARG A 106 2.89 -19.10 -9.44
CA ARG A 106 2.77 -19.84 -8.16
C ARG A 106 3.04 -21.34 -8.31
N ALA A 107 2.55 -21.97 -9.38
CA ALA A 107 2.71 -23.42 -9.60
C ALA A 107 4.18 -23.87 -9.66
N GLN A 108 5.10 -22.95 -10.00
CA GLN A 108 6.53 -23.20 -10.11
C GLN A 108 7.33 -22.48 -9.02
N ASP A 109 6.64 -21.83 -8.07
CA ASP A 109 7.20 -20.95 -7.04
C ASP A 109 8.11 -19.84 -7.62
N LYS A 110 7.74 -19.34 -8.79
CA LYS A 110 8.47 -18.32 -9.55
C LYS A 110 7.53 -17.21 -9.97
N ILE A 111 7.18 -16.33 -9.04
CA ILE A 111 6.31 -15.20 -9.28
C ILE A 111 7.14 -14.10 -9.93
N SER A 112 6.67 -13.61 -11.08
CA SER A 112 7.39 -12.60 -11.84
C SER A 112 7.25 -11.21 -11.22
N HIS A 113 8.17 -10.31 -11.58
CA HIS A 113 8.09 -8.91 -11.20
C HIS A 113 6.80 -8.23 -11.71
N GLU A 114 6.32 -8.60 -12.90
CA GLU A 114 5.08 -8.05 -13.44
C GLU A 114 3.86 -8.50 -12.65
N SER A 115 3.81 -9.79 -12.28
CA SER A 115 2.74 -10.34 -11.44
C SER A 115 2.72 -9.70 -10.06
N PHE A 116 3.88 -9.38 -9.47
CA PHE A 116 3.96 -8.63 -8.22
C PHE A 116 3.47 -7.18 -8.39
N LYS A 117 3.92 -6.46 -9.43
CA LYS A 117 3.52 -5.07 -9.70
C LYS A 117 2.05 -4.90 -10.06
N ALA A 118 1.42 -5.91 -10.66
CA ALA A 118 0.00 -5.88 -10.95
C ALA A 118 -0.84 -5.83 -9.67
N GLU A 119 -0.29 -6.32 -8.57
CA GLU A 119 -0.98 -6.46 -7.30
C GLU A 119 -0.55 -5.42 -6.25
N ALA A 120 0.71 -4.98 -6.30
CA ALA A 120 1.30 -3.95 -5.45
C ALA A 120 1.01 -2.54 -5.96
#